data_AF-A0A5Y2ZZA4-F1
#
_entry.id   AF-A0A5Y2ZZA4-F1
#
_cell.length_a   1.000
_cell.length_b   1.000
_cell.length_c   1.000
_cell.angle_alpha   90.00
_cell.angle_beta   90.00
_cell.angle_gamma   90.00
#
_symmetry.space_group_name_H-M   'P 1'
#
loop_
_entity.id
_entity.type
_entity.pdbx_description
1 polymer ?
#
loop_
_entity_poly.entity_id
_entity_poly.type
_entity_poly.pdbx_seq_one_letter_code
_entity_poly.pdbx_strand_id
1 'polypeptide(L)' 'MTGFNCQSGVWAGGIKVNESACKWVVSPDAWVDPGQRQFYKTALCPTGYVQTGSRFMLWPGGLDDEHVDVYCCPFS' A
#
# COMPACT_ATOMS: atom_id res chain seq x y z
N MET A 1 -13.28 6.07 -17.41
CA MET A 1 -13.73 6.13 -16.00
C MET A 1 -15.11 5.50 -15.90
N THR A 2 -15.19 4.21 -15.57
CA THR A 2 -16.47 3.57 -15.22
C THR A 2 -16.82 3.99 -13.81
N GLY A 3 -17.66 5.01 -13.68
CA GLY A 3 -18.06 5.58 -12.39
C GLY A 3 -18.90 4.61 -11.56
N PHE A 4 -18.75 4.69 -10.24
CA PHE A 4 -19.66 4.04 -9.30
C PHE A 4 -21.07 4.58 -9.54
N ASN A 5 -22.02 3.70 -9.82
CA ASN A 5 -23.42 4.06 -9.99
C ASN A 5 -24.24 3.37 -8.89
N CYS A 6 -24.97 4.16 -8.10
CA CYS A 6 -25.93 3.63 -7.15
C CYS A 6 -27.29 3.52 -7.85
N GLN A 7 -27.73 2.29 -8.13
CA GLN A 7 -29.08 2.03 -8.62
C GLN A 7 -29.86 1.26 -7.57
N SER A 8 -31.03 1.78 -7.18
CA SER A 8 -31.94 1.14 -6.21
C SER A 8 -31.27 0.80 -4.86
N GLY A 9 -30.33 1.64 -4.40
CA GLY A 9 -29.62 1.43 -3.14
C GLY A 9 -28.46 0.44 -3.19
N VAL A 10 -28.16 -0.10 -4.37
CA VAL A 10 -27.02 -1.00 -4.60
C VAL A 10 -25.95 -0.26 -5.39
N TRP A 11 -24.73 -0.22 -4.83
CA TRP A 11 -23.56 0.26 -5.55
C TRP A 11 -23.14 -0.77 -6.59
N ALA A 12 -23.28 -0.42 -7.86
CA ALA A 12 -22.85 -1.22 -9.00
C ALA A 12 -21.70 -0.51 -9.73
N GLY A 13 -20.71 -1.31 -10.13
CA GLY A 13 -19.46 -0.83 -10.71
C GLY A 13 -18.32 -0.78 -9.69
N GLY A 14 -17.09 -0.71 -10.21
CA GLY A 14 -15.88 -0.66 -9.42
C GLY A 14 -14.70 -0.32 -10.32
N ILE A 15 -13.69 0.31 -9.74
CA ILE A 15 -12.44 0.54 -10.44
C ILE A 15 -11.65 -0.75 -10.37
N LYS A 16 -11.39 -1.36 -11.54
CA LYS A 16 -10.49 -2.50 -11.63
C LYS A 16 -9.07 -1.99 -11.44
N VAL A 17 -8.23 -2.79 -10.82
CA VAL A 17 -6.79 -2.55 -10.79
C VAL A 17 -6.12 -3.38 -11.88
N ASN A 18 -5.01 -2.88 -12.42
CA ASN A 18 -4.17 -3.68 -13.29
C ASN A 18 -3.17 -4.46 -12.43
N GLU A 19 -3.50 -5.72 -12.14
CA GLU A 19 -2.70 -6.61 -11.30
C GLU A 19 -1.28 -6.85 -11.85
N SER A 20 -1.12 -6.84 -13.17
CA SER A 20 0.18 -7.04 -13.83
C SER A 20 1.13 -5.85 -13.70
N ALA A 21 0.62 -4.67 -13.33
CA ALA A 21 1.38 -3.44 -13.17
C ALA A 21 1.55 -3.03 -11.69
N CYS A 22 1.15 -3.90 -10.76
CA CYS A 22 1.36 -3.67 -9.34
C CYS A 22 2.84 -3.70 -8.98
N LYS A 23 3.20 -2.97 -7.93
CA LYS A 23 4.57 -2.91 -7.42
C LYS A 23 4.61 -2.71 -5.92
N TRP A 24 5.66 -3.21 -5.30
CA TRP A 24 5.99 -2.87 -3.93
C TRP A 24 6.50 -1.45 -3.87
N VAL A 25 5.96 -0.68 -2.93
CA VAL A 25 6.48 0.63 -2.54
C VAL A 25 7.03 0.50 -1.14
N VAL A 26 8.30 0.91 -1.02
CA VAL A 26 9.06 0.89 0.21
C VAL A 26 9.05 2.29 0.80
N SER A 27 9.06 2.38 2.12
CA SER A 27 9.15 3.68 2.78
C SER A 27 10.50 4.37 2.46
N PRO A 28 10.54 5.69 2.18
CA PRO A 28 11.79 6.37 1.83
C PRO A 28 12.87 6.27 2.91
N ASP A 29 12.49 6.14 4.17
CA ASP A 29 13.36 6.04 5.34
C ASP A 29 13.47 4.60 5.89
N ALA A 30 13.03 3.60 5.12
CA ALA A 30 13.09 2.16 5.44
C ALA A 30 14.38 1.71 6.13
N TRP A 31 15.52 2.28 5.74
CA TRP A 31 16.87 1.87 6.18
C TRP A 31 17.54 2.86 7.14
N VAL A 32 16.83 3.90 7.57
CA VAL A 32 17.34 4.88 8.54
C VAL A 32 17.24 4.28 9.95
N ASP A 33 18.33 4.27 10.71
CA ASP A 33 18.30 3.92 12.14
C ASP A 33 17.64 5.08 12.91
N PRO A 34 16.43 4.89 13.48
CA PRO A 34 15.73 5.97 14.16
C PRO A 34 16.23 6.18 15.60
N GLY A 35 17.20 5.38 16.06
CA GLY A 35 17.69 5.38 17.44
C GLY A 35 16.63 4.88 18.43
N GLN A 36 16.51 5.53 19.59
CA GLN A 36 15.56 5.11 20.63
C GLN A 36 14.09 5.49 20.36
N ARG A 37 13.79 6.18 19.26
CA ARG A 37 12.41 6.51 18.90
C ARG A 37 11.95 5.57 17.81
N GLN A 38 10.91 4.78 18.08
CA GLN A 38 10.19 4.09 17.01
C GLN A 38 9.34 5.13 16.26
N PHE A 39 9.67 5.39 14.99
CA PHE A 39 8.86 6.23 14.11
C PHE A 39 8.30 5.33 13.01
N TYR A 40 6.98 5.22 12.88
CA TYR A 40 6.39 4.41 11.81
C TYR A 40 6.88 4.86 10.43
N LYS A 41 7.57 3.96 9.71
CA LYS A 41 8.08 4.21 8.36
C LYS A 41 6.98 3.93 7.36
N THR A 42 6.37 5.01 6.89
CA THR A 42 5.15 4.91 6.09
C THR A 42 5.49 4.75 4.62
N ALA A 43 5.04 3.68 3.99
CA ALA A 43 5.02 3.54 2.55
C ALA A 43 3.65 3.98 2.00
N LEU A 44 3.65 4.79 0.93
CA LEU A 44 2.44 5.38 0.36
C LEU A 44 2.34 5.06 -1.13
N CYS A 45 1.16 4.65 -1.58
CA CYS A 45 0.93 4.45 -3.00
C CYS A 45 0.99 5.78 -3.77
N PRO A 46 1.66 5.82 -4.94
CA PRO A 46 1.64 7.00 -5.80
C PRO A 46 0.23 7.36 -6.26
N THR A 47 0.03 8.60 -6.70
CA THR A 47 -1.23 9.04 -7.31
C THR A 47 -1.62 8.11 -8.48
N GLY A 48 -2.89 7.69 -8.50
CA GLY A 48 -3.41 6.75 -9.50
C GLY A 48 -3.23 5.27 -9.16
N TYR A 49 -2.68 4.96 -7.98
CA TYR A 49 -2.56 3.61 -7.44
C TYR A 49 -3.40 3.45 -6.17
N VAL A 50 -3.78 2.22 -5.86
CA VAL A 50 -4.43 1.82 -4.61
C VAL A 50 -3.64 0.71 -3.93
N GLN A 51 -3.62 0.70 -2.60
CA GLN A 51 -3.02 -0.36 -1.82
C GLN A 51 -3.90 -1.61 -1.86
N THR A 52 -3.32 -2.74 -2.26
CA THR A 52 -3.98 -4.05 -2.31
C THR A 52 -3.36 -5.07 -1.36
N GLY A 53 -2.19 -4.77 -0.80
CA GLY A 53 -1.51 -5.64 0.16
C GLY A 53 -0.47 -4.88 0.99
N SER A 54 0.04 -5.56 2.01
CA SER A 54 1.17 -5.09 2.82
C SER A 54 2.08 -6.26 3.16
N ARG A 55 3.35 -5.97 3.44
CA ARG A 55 4.29 -6.94 4.00
C ARG A 55 5.14 -6.26 5.07
N PHE A 56 5.53 -7.06 6.05
CA PHE A 56 6.47 -6.67 7.08
C PHE A 56 7.82 -7.29 6.78
N MET A 57 8.89 -6.61 7.17
CA MET A 57 10.23 -7.18 7.11
C MET A 57 10.49 -7.99 8.38
N LEU A 58 11.26 -9.07 8.25
CA LEU A 58 11.77 -9.82 9.40
C LEU A 58 13.22 -9.43 9.62
N TRP A 59 13.54 -9.03 10.85
CA TRP A 59 14.91 -8.76 11.28
C TRP A 59 15.38 -9.86 12.24
N PRO A 60 16.68 -10.19 12.30
CA PRO A 60 17.19 -11.10 13.34
C PRO A 60 16.81 -10.57 14.74
N GLY A 61 15.86 -11.24 15.41
CA GLY A 61 15.37 -10.88 16.74
C GLY A 61 13.92 -10.41 16.80
N GLY A 62 13.23 -10.16 15.69
CA GLY A 62 11.82 -9.77 15.73
C GLY A 62 11.19 -9.41 14.39
N LEU A 63 9.89 -9.15 14.45
CA LEU A 63 9.15 -8.51 13.37
C LEU A 63 9.55 -7.03 13.34
N ASP A 64 9.97 -6.53 12.19
CA ASP A 64 10.12 -5.10 11.96
C ASP A 64 8.72 -4.52 11.69
N ASP A 65 8.00 -4.21 12.77
CA ASP A 65 6.65 -3.64 12.74
C ASP A 65 6.66 -2.12 12.47
N GLU A 66 7.84 -1.50 12.54
CA GLU A 66 8.07 -0.12 12.16
C GLU A 66 8.13 0.05 10.64
N HIS A 67 8.73 -0.91 9.93
CA HIS A 67 8.88 -0.91 8.47
C HIS A 67 7.79 -1.74 7.78
N VAL A 68 6.81 -1.03 7.20
CA VAL A 68 5.72 -1.65 6.43
C VAL A 68 5.80 -1.25 4.97
N ASP A 69 6.01 -2.24 4.10
CA ASP A 69 5.93 -2.08 2.64
C ASP A 69 4.49 -2.27 2.18
N VAL A 70 4.08 -1.51 1.16
CA VAL A 70 2.73 -1.60 0.58
C VAL A 70 2.78 -2.09 -0.86
N TYR A 71 1.83 -2.95 -1.22
CA TYR A 71 1.65 -3.39 -2.60
C TYR A 71 0.63 -2.47 -3.28
N CYS A 72 1.10 -1.72 -4.27
CA CYS A 72 0.32 -0.69 -4.94
C CYS A 72 0.00 -1.11 -6.36
N CYS A 73 -1.29 -1.07 -6.72
CA CYS A 73 -1.77 -1.41 -8.05
C CYS A 73 -2.41 -0.19 -8.72
N PRO A 74 -2.08 0.11 -9.98
CA PRO A 74 -2.69 1.22 -10.69
C PRO A 74 -4.13 0.88 -11.06
N PHE A 75 -4.96 1.91 -11.17
CA PHE A 75 -6.29 1.76 -11.76
C PHE A 75 -6.20 1.38 -13.24
N SER A 76 -7.15 0.56 -13.71
CA SER A 76 -7.30 0.11 -15.10
C SER A 76 -8.30 0.93 -15.90
#